data_AF-A0A7C3X2J5-F1
#
_entry.id   AF-A0A7C3X2J5-F1
#
_cell.length_a   1.000
_cell.length_b   1.000
_cell.length_c   1.000
_cell.angle_alpha   90.00
_cell.angle_beta   90.00
_cell.angle_gamma   90.00
#
_symmetry.space_group_name_H-M   'P 1'
#
loop_
_entity.id
_entity.type
_entity.pdbx_description
1 polymer ?
#
loop_
_entity_poly.entity_id
_entity_poly.type
_entity_poly.pdbx_seq_one_letter_code
_entity_poly.pdbx_strand_id
1 'polypeptide(L)'
;MRGRLRYLGVLTGFLFLVILLMPAGMTASAAAADSEVRPMIFVHGFEGSGAQFESQAMRFTSNGYPADYIDVFEYDSVALRLGTITLEDLYPKIDDLIDR
;
A
#
# COMPACT_ATOMS: atom_id res chain seq x y z
N MET A 1 -31.75 20.70 31.57
CA MET A 1 -30.56 19.82 31.73
C MET A 1 -30.87 18.32 31.57
N ARG A 2 -32.05 17.82 31.98
CA ARG A 2 -32.43 16.40 31.89
C ARG A 2 -32.50 15.80 30.46
N GLY A 3 -32.82 16.61 29.44
CA GLY A 3 -32.86 16.16 28.04
C GLY A 3 -31.48 15.85 27.45
N ARG A 4 -30.47 16.69 27.72
CA ARG A 4 -29.10 16.53 27.21
C ARG A 4 -28.44 15.24 27.73
N LEU A 5 -28.77 14.85 28.96
CA LEU A 5 -28.28 13.63 29.58
C LEU A 5 -28.90 12.35 28.97
N ARG A 6 -30.14 12.44 28.48
CA ARG A 6 -30.83 11.34 27.77
C ARG A 6 -30.26 11.12 26.37
N TYR A 7 -29.98 12.21 25.63
CA TYR A 7 -29.32 12.11 24.31
C TYR A 7 -27.90 11.57 24.42
N LEU A 8 -27.16 11.95 25.47
CA LEU A 8 -25.83 11.41 25.71
C LEU A 8 -25.87 9.89 25.94
N GLY A 9 -26.81 9.39 26.75
CA GLY A 9 -26.96 7.95 26.98
C GLY A 9 -27.36 7.15 25.73
N VAL A 10 -28.22 7.69 24.87
CA VAL A 10 -28.57 7.07 23.59
C VAL A 10 -27.37 7.04 22.64
N LEU A 11 -26.58 8.12 22.60
CA LEU A 11 -25.38 8.20 21.76
C LEU A 11 -24.33 7.16 22.18
N THR A 12 -24.09 7.02 23.49
CA THR A 12 -23.15 6.01 24.01
C THR A 12 -23.64 4.60 23.74
N GLY A 13 -24.93 4.32 23.94
CA GLY A 13 -25.52 3.02 23.66
C GLY A 13 -25.44 2.64 22.18
N PHE A 14 -25.66 3.61 21.29
CA PHE A 14 -25.51 3.42 19.85
C PHE A 14 -24.05 3.14 19.46
N LEU A 15 -23.09 3.87 20.06
CA LEU A 15 -21.67 3.65 19.82
C LEU A 15 -21.22 2.24 20.25
N PHE A 16 -21.69 1.77 21.41
CA PHE A 16 -21.42 0.40 21.89
C PHE A 16 -22.06 -0.66 20.97
N LEU A 17 -23.27 -0.42 20.46
CA LEU A 17 -23.93 -1.34 19.54
C LEU A 17 -23.20 -1.44 18.19
N VAL A 18 -22.66 -0.34 17.69
CA VAL A 18 -21.84 -0.33 16.45
C VAL A 18 -20.55 -1.11 16.63
N ILE A 19 -19.89 -0.99 17.79
CA ILE A 19 -18.67 -1.76 18.11
C ILE A 19 -18.97 -3.27 18.20
N LEU A 20 -20.13 -3.64 18.78
CA LEU A 20 -20.58 -5.03 18.89
C LEU A 20 -21.00 -5.65 17.55
N LEU A 21 -21.42 -4.84 16.58
CA LEU A 21 -21.85 -5.27 15.25
C LEU A 21 -20.72 -5.19 14.20
N MET A 22 -19.53 -4.75 14.57
CA MET A 22 -18.37 -4.82 13.66
C MET A 22 -17.96 -6.28 13.49
N PRO A 23 -17.99 -6.84 12.26
CA PRO A 23 -17.54 -8.21 12.03
C PRO A 23 -16.07 -8.33 12.42
N ALA A 24 -15.79 -9.12 13.45
CA ALA A 24 -14.45 -9.52 13.82
C ALA A 24 -13.89 -10.42 12.72
N GLY A 25 -12.87 -9.92 12.02
CA GLY A 25 -12.08 -10.73 11.10
C GLY A 25 -12.63 -10.79 9.69
N MET A 26 -12.24 -9.80 8.87
CA MET A 26 -11.80 -10.13 7.53
C MET A 26 -10.53 -10.99 7.68
N THR A 27 -10.69 -12.30 7.88
CA THR A 27 -9.62 -13.22 7.56
C THR A 27 -9.58 -13.26 6.04
N ALA A 28 -8.74 -12.41 5.45
CA ALA A 28 -8.39 -12.57 4.06
C ALA A 28 -7.86 -14.00 3.92
N SER A 29 -8.65 -14.86 3.26
CA SER A 29 -8.18 -16.18 2.86
C SER A 29 -7.04 -15.93 1.90
N ALA A 30 -5.81 -15.98 2.40
CA ALA A 30 -4.63 -16.11 1.57
C ALA A 30 -4.79 -17.46 0.88
N ALA A 31 -5.37 -17.44 -0.33
CA ALA A 31 -5.25 -18.56 -1.24
C ALA A 31 -3.76 -18.90 -1.28
N ALA A 32 -3.41 -20.14 -0.97
CA ALA A 32 -2.06 -20.66 -1.02
C ALA A 32 -1.58 -20.66 -2.48
N ALA A 33 -1.28 -19.47 -3.01
CA ALA A 33 -0.29 -19.28 -4.03
C ALA A 33 1.06 -19.66 -3.41
N ASP A 34 1.93 -20.29 -4.19
CA ASP A 34 3.29 -20.64 -3.83
C ASP A 34 3.90 -19.61 -2.86
N SER A 35 4.38 -20.07 -1.72
CA SER A 35 4.72 -19.24 -0.56
C SER A 35 6.00 -18.42 -0.73
N GLU A 36 6.45 -18.21 -1.96
CA GLU A 36 7.52 -17.28 -2.26
C GLU A 36 6.96 -15.87 -2.27
N VAL A 37 7.41 -15.07 -1.30
CA VAL A 37 7.18 -13.63 -1.31
C VAL A 37 7.76 -13.11 -2.62
N ARG A 38 6.97 -12.36 -3.40
CA ARG A 38 7.44 -11.77 -4.66
C ARG A 38 8.10 -10.41 -4.40
N PRO A 39 9.04 -9.94 -5.23
CA PRO A 39 9.47 -8.55 -5.18
C PRO A 39 8.30 -7.58 -5.43
N MET A 40 8.29 -6.45 -4.73
CA MET A 40 7.37 -5.34 -4.94
C MET A 40 8.17 -4.12 -5.37
N ILE A 41 7.98 -3.70 -6.62
CA ILE A 41 8.70 -2.57 -7.20
C ILE A 41 7.70 -1.42 -7.42
N PHE A 42 7.88 -0.31 -6.72
CA PHE A 42 7.10 0.91 -6.97
C PHE A 42 7.67 1.68 -8.16
N VAL A 43 6.79 2.13 -9.06
CA VAL A 43 7.15 2.91 -10.25
C VAL A 43 6.41 4.24 -10.21
N HIS A 44 7.14 5.35 -10.25
CA HIS A 44 6.54 6.69 -10.23
C HIS A 44 6.01 7.11 -11.60
N GLY A 45 5.19 8.18 -11.63
CA GLY A 45 4.67 8.77 -12.87
C GLY A 45 5.55 9.90 -13.43
N PHE A 46 4.95 10.73 -14.30
CA PHE A 46 5.61 11.93 -14.85
C PHE A 46 6.01 12.91 -13.74
N GLU A 47 7.28 13.33 -13.75
CA GLU A 47 7.91 14.17 -12.72
C GLU A 47 7.72 13.65 -11.28
N GLY A 48 7.60 12.32 -11.12
CA GLY A 48 7.49 11.65 -9.82
C GLY A 48 8.83 11.23 -9.22
N SER A 49 8.77 10.61 -8.04
CA SER A 49 9.92 10.01 -7.36
C SER A 49 9.51 8.96 -6.34
N GLY A 50 10.49 8.16 -5.90
CA GLY A 50 10.35 7.12 -4.88
C GLY A 50 9.82 7.61 -3.54
N ALA A 51 10.09 8.87 -3.19
CA ALA A 51 9.63 9.48 -1.94
C ALA A 51 8.10 9.44 -1.80
N GLN A 52 7.37 9.36 -2.91
CA GLN A 52 5.90 9.25 -2.93
C GLN A 52 5.38 7.94 -2.34
N PHE A 53 6.24 6.92 -2.19
CA PHE A 53 5.87 5.58 -1.77
C PHE A 53 6.30 5.24 -0.33
N GLU A 54 6.93 6.16 0.40
CA GLU A 54 7.46 5.90 1.75
C GLU A 54 6.36 5.40 2.71
N SER A 55 5.20 6.05 2.71
CA SER A 55 4.10 5.67 3.61
C SER A 55 3.50 4.30 3.28
N GLN A 56 3.58 3.89 2.02
CA GLN A 56 3.06 2.65 1.48
C GLN A 56 4.02 1.51 1.83
N ALA A 57 5.33 1.72 1.62
CA ALA A 57 6.38 0.79 2.06
C ALA A 57 6.30 0.55 3.58
N MET A 58 6.13 1.61 4.39
CA MET A 58 5.92 1.47 5.84
C MET A 58 4.67 0.64 6.20
N ARG A 59 3.57 0.81 5.46
CA ARG A 59 2.34 0.03 5.70
C ARG A 59 2.54 -1.44 5.34
N PHE A 60 3.19 -1.74 4.23
CA PHE A 60 3.46 -3.13 3.84
C PHE A 60 4.38 -3.83 4.83
N THR A 61 5.48 -3.19 5.21
CA THR A 61 6.42 -3.72 6.23
C THR A 61 5.75 -3.89 7.59
N SER A 62 4.91 -2.93 8.01
CA SER A 62 4.11 -3.05 9.24
C SER A 62 3.11 -4.21 9.22
N ASN A 63 2.69 -4.65 8.03
CA ASN A 63 1.79 -5.79 7.83
C ASN A 63 2.54 -7.10 7.54
N GLY A 64 3.86 -7.15 7.73
CA GLY A 64 4.67 -8.36 7.62
C GLY A 64 5.26 -8.63 6.23
N TYR A 65 5.19 -7.68 5.29
CA TYR A 65 5.93 -7.79 4.04
C TYR A 65 7.43 -7.59 4.30
N PRO A 66 8.33 -8.43 3.77
CA PRO A 66 9.77 -8.27 3.95
C PRO A 66 10.25 -6.95 3.36
N ALA A 67 10.95 -6.14 4.15
CA ALA A 67 11.44 -4.83 3.70
C ALA A 67 12.43 -4.96 2.53
N ASP A 68 13.27 -5.99 2.56
CA ASP A 68 14.27 -6.29 1.52
C ASP A 68 13.65 -6.74 0.19
N TYR A 69 12.33 -6.96 0.14
CA TYR A 69 11.58 -7.30 -1.08
C TYR A 69 10.82 -6.09 -1.64
N ILE A 70 11.01 -4.89 -1.07
CA ILE A 70 10.37 -3.66 -1.52
C ILE A 70 11.44 -2.74 -2.10
N ASP A 71 11.30 -2.44 -3.39
CA ASP A 71 12.18 -1.54 -4.12
C ASP A 71 11.39 -0.41 -4.81
N VAL A 72 12.12 0.60 -5.26
CA VAL A 72 11.61 1.68 -6.10
C VAL A 72 12.40 1.70 -7.40
N PHE A 73 11.69 1.77 -8.52
CA PHE A 73 12.27 2.05 -9.82
C PHE A 73 12.25 3.55 -10.12
N GLU A 74 13.43 4.16 -10.10
CA GLU A 74 13.64 5.57 -10.46
C GLU A 74 14.04 5.68 -11.93
N TYR A 75 13.38 6.58 -12.67
CA TYR A 75 13.71 6.83 -14.07
C TYR A 75 13.41 8.27 -14.49
N ASP A 76 14.08 8.75 -15.54
CA ASP A 76 13.78 10.06 -16.12
C ASP A 76 12.49 9.98 -16.96
N SER A 77 11.38 10.32 -16.33
CA SER A 77 10.07 10.33 -16.97
C SER A 77 9.91 11.42 -18.05
N VAL A 78 10.72 12.49 -18.00
CA VAL A 78 10.75 13.51 -19.05
C VAL A 78 11.46 12.95 -20.28
N ALA A 79 12.59 12.28 -20.09
CA ALA A 79 13.27 11.58 -21.16
C ALA A 79 12.38 10.53 -21.84
N LEU A 80 11.63 9.73 -21.06
CA LEU A 80 10.68 8.75 -21.60
C LEU A 80 9.57 9.45 -22.39
N ARG A 81 9.03 10.55 -21.86
CA ARG A 81 7.95 11.33 -22.48
C ARG A 81 8.37 12.01 -23.79
N LEU A 82 9.63 12.41 -23.89
CA LEU A 82 10.23 13.03 -25.08
C LEU A 82 10.82 11.98 -26.05
N GLY A 83 10.87 10.71 -25.66
CA GLY A 83 11.37 9.60 -26.48
C GLY A 83 12.90 9.53 -26.58
N THR A 84 13.62 10.17 -25.66
CA THR A 84 15.09 10.05 -25.58
C THR A 84 15.53 8.78 -24.85
N ILE A 85 14.62 8.15 -24.11
CA ILE A 85 14.68 6.76 -23.67
C ILE A 85 13.36 6.08 -24.03
N THR A 86 13.39 4.76 -24.15
CA THR A 86 12.24 3.91 -24.51
C THR A 86 11.88 2.95 -23.38
N LEU A 87 10.75 2.24 -23.49
CA LEU A 87 10.40 1.20 -22.52
C LEU A 87 11.36 0.01 -22.61
N GLU A 88 11.86 -0.27 -23.81
CA GLU A 88 12.88 -1.30 -24.08
C GLU A 88 14.19 -1.01 -23.34
N ASP A 89 14.51 0.27 -23.09
CA ASP A 89 15.67 0.67 -22.27
C ASP A 89 15.41 0.53 -20.75
N LEU A 90 14.14 0.49 -20.33
CA LEU A 90 13.74 0.48 -18.92
C LEU A 90 13.43 -0.93 -18.41
N TYR A 91 12.80 -1.79 -19.22
CA TYR A 91 12.44 -3.15 -18.77
C TYR A 91 13.62 -3.95 -18.21
N PRO A 92 14.80 -4.01 -18.84
CA PRO A 92 15.93 -4.74 -18.28
C PRO A 92 16.35 -4.25 -16.89
N LYS A 93 16.20 -2.95 -16.63
CA LYS A 93 16.55 -2.36 -15.33
C LYS A 93 15.52 -2.69 -14.24
N ILE A 94 14.27 -2.95 -14.63
CA ILE A 94 13.24 -3.45 -13.72
C ILE A 94 13.52 -4.94 -13.45
N ASP A 95 13.91 -5.70 -14.47
CA ASP A 95 14.28 -7.12 -14.32
C ASP A 95 15.47 -7.29 -13.35
N ASP A 96 16.48 -6.41 -13.41
CA ASP A 96 17.60 -6.38 -12.46
C ASP A 96 17.15 -6.24 -10.98
N LEU A 97 16.00 -5.61 -10.72
CA LEU A 97 15.42 -5.49 -9.36
C LEU A 97 14.63 -6.73 -8.95
N ILE A 98 14.16 -7.53 -9.91
CA ILE A 98 13.45 -8.79 -9.63
C ILE A 98 14.43 -9.88 -9.22
N ASP A 99 15.61 -9.91 -9.84
CA ASP A 99 16.63 -10.96 -9.68
C ASP A 99 17.61 -10.72 -8.50
N ARG A 100 17.30 -9.76 -7.61
CA ARG A 100 18.22 -9.26 -6.59
C ARG A 100 18.21 -10.02 -5.27
#